data_AF-A0A7J5DJM2-F1
#
_entry.id   AF-A0A7J5DJM2-F1
#
_cell.length_a   1.000
_cell.length_b   1.000
_cell.length_c   1.000
_cell.angle_alpha   90.00
_cell.angle_beta   90.00
_cell.angle_gamma   90.00
#
_symmetry.space_group_name_H-M   'P 1'
#
loop_
_entity.id
_entity.type
_entity.pdbx_description
1 polymer ?
#
loop_
_entity_poly.entity_id
_entity_poly.type
_entity_poly.pdbx_seq_one_letter_code
_entity_poly.pdbx_strand_id
1 'polypeptide(L)'
;MFHPRRTLRALLLPLAAGLALAALPAGTAHAASTLANAGFETDGTGAAVPRGWSEYGDTGASYVEAGGHGGSYRLSHYSASAYKVETYQYLSGLANGNYKLTAWVRSGGGQNSAYLALKNCGGTEQRTDLPVSAGGWIHLVVPVSVTNSQCTISVYSDANAGNWINVDDLTFTSGTTGLSVKGSDISSLAKSEAYGGVYKTGSGTTGDALAILKSAGMNYARLKVWVNPADGYNNKARVLAMAKRVKAQGMKLLVDFHYSDTWADPGTQTKPAAWAGHTYSQLKTDVYNHTYDVLNALKSQGTTADMVQIGNEINGGMLWSEGSTDNFAQLAGLLNSGYDAAKAVSSSTVVALHLAKGGDLTGTRWWFDTALADGVKFDAIGLSYYGYWHGSLHDFQTTLDDAASRYAKPVFVAETAYPFRLDSDDALVNQIDTTGELVSGYPATTTGQSNWLRDVMNIVEAVPDGRGLGVFYWEATWTAVTGNGWDPADASSGNGWENQALFGFDDKALPAMSVFSHR
;
A
#
# COMPACT_ATOMS: atom_id res chain seq x y z
N MET A 1 -53.90 54.98 34.45
CA MET A 1 -55.06 54.07 34.25
C MET A 1 -54.55 52.78 33.61
N PHE A 2 -54.70 51.66 34.32
CA PHE A 2 -55.11 50.35 33.79
C PHE A 2 -54.57 49.83 32.44
N HIS A 3 -53.58 48.94 32.47
CA HIS A 3 -53.65 47.49 32.15
C HIS A 3 -52.28 46.94 31.67
N PRO A 4 -51.79 45.81 32.21
CA PRO A 4 -50.55 45.18 31.77
C PRO A 4 -50.80 44.25 30.57
N ARG A 5 -50.02 44.41 29.49
CA ARG A 5 -49.98 43.43 28.40
C ARG A 5 -48.83 42.45 28.63
N ARG A 6 -49.19 41.20 28.93
CA ARG A 6 -48.33 40.02 28.81
C ARG A 6 -47.96 39.82 27.35
N THR A 7 -46.68 39.78 27.03
CA THR A 7 -46.18 39.20 25.77
C THR A 7 -45.44 37.91 26.11
N LEU A 8 -45.97 36.79 25.62
CA LEU A 8 -45.34 35.49 25.68
C LEU A 8 -44.01 35.52 24.91
N ARG A 9 -42.93 35.06 25.55
CA ARG A 9 -41.73 34.59 24.86
C ARG A 9 -42.08 33.29 24.14
N ALA A 10 -42.09 33.30 22.82
CA ALA A 10 -42.09 32.08 22.02
C ALA A 10 -40.70 31.42 22.15
N LEU A 11 -40.66 30.20 22.69
CA LEU A 11 -39.49 29.33 22.57
C LEU A 11 -39.38 28.89 21.10
N LEU A 12 -38.30 29.27 20.43
CA LEU A 12 -37.86 28.64 19.19
C LEU A 12 -37.13 27.34 19.56
N LEU A 13 -37.79 26.20 19.33
CA LEU A 13 -37.16 24.88 19.30
C LEU A 13 -36.35 24.73 18.01
N PRO A 14 -35.11 24.20 18.05
CA PRO A 14 -34.39 23.87 16.82
C PRO A 14 -35.06 22.68 16.14
N LEU A 15 -35.42 22.84 14.85
CA LEU A 15 -35.75 21.70 13.99
C LEU A 15 -34.50 20.83 13.83
N ALA A 16 -34.49 19.70 14.53
CA ALA A 16 -33.61 18.59 14.19
C ALA A 16 -34.16 17.98 12.88
N ALA A 17 -33.45 18.19 11.77
CA ALA A 17 -33.66 17.43 10.56
C ALA A 17 -33.21 15.99 10.84
N GLY A 18 -34.16 15.12 11.21
CA GLY A 18 -33.92 13.70 11.32
C GLY A 18 -33.57 13.15 9.93
N LEU A 19 -32.35 12.65 9.76
CA LEU A 19 -32.06 11.69 8.71
C LEU A 19 -32.98 10.49 8.96
N ALA A 20 -33.93 10.27 8.06
CA ALA A 20 -34.64 9.00 8.01
C ALA A 20 -33.60 7.93 7.67
N LEU A 21 -33.24 7.10 8.66
CA LEU A 21 -32.75 5.75 8.37
C LEU A 21 -33.88 5.08 7.60
N ALA A 22 -33.71 4.92 6.29
CA ALA A 22 -34.52 4.00 5.53
C ALA A 22 -34.20 2.60 6.09
N ALA A 23 -35.05 2.11 7.00
CA ALA A 23 -35.02 0.72 7.40
C ALA A 23 -35.21 -0.11 6.14
N LEU A 24 -34.21 -0.93 5.79
CA LEU A 24 -34.30 -1.92 4.72
C LEU A 24 -35.60 -2.72 4.92
N PRO A 25 -36.40 -2.97 3.87
CA PRO A 25 -37.58 -3.80 4.01
C PRO A 25 -37.13 -5.18 4.49
N ALA A 26 -37.69 -5.61 5.62
CA ALA A 26 -37.44 -6.92 6.21
C ALA A 26 -38.04 -8.01 5.30
N GLY A 27 -37.33 -8.38 4.25
CA GLY A 27 -37.41 -9.75 3.73
C GLY A 27 -37.05 -10.70 4.87
N THR A 28 -37.68 -11.87 4.93
CA THR A 28 -37.38 -12.88 5.95
C THR A 28 -35.93 -13.31 5.81
N ALA A 29 -35.03 -12.66 6.55
CA ALA A 29 -33.64 -13.00 6.63
C ALA A 29 -33.53 -14.40 7.23
N HIS A 30 -32.93 -15.34 6.50
CA HIS A 30 -32.58 -16.63 7.07
C HIS A 30 -31.51 -16.40 8.14
N ALA A 31 -31.79 -16.81 9.38
CA ALA A 31 -30.80 -16.79 10.44
C ALA A 31 -29.70 -17.81 10.11
N ALA A 32 -28.53 -17.33 9.69
CA ALA A 32 -27.35 -18.13 9.45
C ALA A 32 -26.15 -17.50 10.17
N SER A 33 -25.31 -18.34 10.79
CA SER A 33 -24.05 -17.95 11.42
C SER A 33 -22.87 -17.95 10.45
N THR A 34 -23.09 -18.35 9.19
CA THR A 34 -22.09 -18.45 8.12
C THR A 34 -22.70 -18.00 6.80
N LEU A 35 -21.86 -17.51 5.88
CA LEU A 35 -22.32 -17.19 4.53
C LEU A 35 -22.84 -18.43 3.79
N ALA A 36 -24.04 -18.32 3.22
CA ALA A 36 -24.63 -19.29 2.32
C ALA A 36 -24.31 -18.93 0.86
N ASN A 37 -24.07 -19.95 0.02
CA ASN A 37 -23.84 -19.82 -1.42
C ASN A 37 -22.79 -18.74 -1.76
N ALA A 38 -21.66 -18.75 -1.04
CA ALA A 38 -20.68 -17.68 -1.11
C ALA A 38 -19.82 -17.71 -2.38
N GLY A 39 -19.77 -18.84 -3.08
CA GLY A 39 -19.20 -18.98 -4.43
C GLY A 39 -20.26 -19.11 -5.53
N PHE A 40 -21.54 -18.80 -5.23
CA PHE A 40 -22.64 -18.77 -6.21
C PHE A 40 -22.93 -20.05 -7.04
N GLU A 41 -22.35 -21.19 -6.67
CA GLU A 41 -22.49 -22.47 -7.39
C GLU A 41 -23.88 -23.12 -7.31
N THR A 42 -24.73 -22.68 -6.38
CA THR A 42 -25.95 -23.42 -6.02
C THR A 42 -27.08 -23.29 -7.04
N ASP A 43 -27.11 -22.21 -7.82
CA ASP A 43 -28.28 -21.83 -8.63
C ASP A 43 -28.06 -21.93 -10.15
N GLY A 44 -26.80 -21.98 -10.60
CA GLY A 44 -26.44 -21.97 -12.01
C GLY A 44 -26.63 -20.61 -12.70
N THR A 45 -26.55 -20.59 -14.05
CA THR A 45 -26.63 -19.35 -14.84
C THR A 45 -28.04 -18.76 -14.87
N GLY A 46 -28.13 -17.43 -14.80
CA GLY A 46 -29.35 -16.65 -15.00
C GLY A 46 -30.23 -16.54 -13.77
N ALA A 47 -29.76 -17.02 -12.61
CA ALA A 47 -30.49 -16.90 -11.36
C ALA A 47 -30.48 -15.44 -10.88
N ALA A 48 -31.65 -14.81 -10.86
CA ALA A 48 -31.90 -13.58 -10.12
C ALA A 48 -32.12 -13.92 -8.63
N VAL A 49 -31.59 -13.11 -7.71
CA VAL A 49 -31.58 -13.38 -6.26
C VAL A 49 -30.91 -14.73 -5.93
N PRO A 50 -29.56 -14.79 -5.91
CA PRO A 50 -28.83 -16.02 -5.57
C PRO A 50 -29.31 -16.61 -4.25
N ARG A 51 -29.36 -17.94 -4.12
CA ARG A 51 -29.90 -18.62 -2.93
C ARG A 51 -29.16 -18.19 -1.68
N GLY A 52 -29.92 -17.78 -0.66
CA GLY A 52 -29.38 -17.27 0.60
C GLY A 52 -29.03 -15.78 0.58
N TRP A 53 -29.08 -15.13 -0.59
CA TRP A 53 -28.87 -13.70 -0.74
C TRP A 53 -30.20 -12.95 -0.94
N SER A 54 -30.15 -11.65 -0.75
CA SER A 54 -31.24 -10.71 -1.00
C SER A 54 -30.73 -9.58 -1.88
N GLU A 55 -31.63 -8.94 -2.61
CA GLU A 55 -31.28 -7.86 -3.53
C GLU A 55 -32.17 -6.63 -3.29
N TYR A 56 -31.63 -5.44 -3.55
CA TYR A 56 -32.34 -4.17 -3.44
C TYR A 56 -31.93 -3.20 -4.57
N GLY A 57 -32.85 -2.32 -4.97
CA GLY A 57 -32.64 -1.35 -6.05
C GLY A 57 -33.02 -1.93 -7.42
N ASP A 58 -32.18 -1.70 -8.42
CA ASP A 58 -32.35 -2.17 -9.80
C ASP A 58 -31.97 -3.65 -9.91
N THR A 59 -32.72 -4.54 -9.26
CA THR A 59 -32.37 -5.96 -9.10
C THR A 59 -32.21 -6.73 -10.42
N GLY A 60 -32.81 -6.26 -11.51
CA GLY A 60 -32.55 -6.81 -12.85
C GLY A 60 -31.09 -6.67 -13.32
N ALA A 61 -30.29 -5.84 -12.66
CA ALA A 61 -28.86 -5.72 -12.88
C ALA A 61 -28.03 -6.72 -12.06
N SER A 62 -28.62 -7.51 -11.15
CA SER A 62 -27.91 -8.49 -10.32
C SER A 62 -28.32 -9.91 -10.69
N TYR A 63 -27.36 -10.76 -11.03
CA TYR A 63 -27.63 -12.16 -11.40
C TYR A 63 -26.38 -13.04 -11.29
N VAL A 64 -26.59 -14.35 -11.22
CA VAL A 64 -25.52 -15.35 -11.32
C VAL A 64 -25.25 -15.69 -12.78
N GLU A 65 -23.98 -15.78 -13.17
CA GLU A 65 -23.58 -16.26 -14.51
C GLU A 65 -22.29 -17.09 -14.45
N ALA A 66 -21.95 -17.73 -15.57
CA ALA A 66 -20.71 -18.51 -15.67
C ALA A 66 -19.46 -17.61 -15.65
N GLY A 67 -18.31 -18.23 -15.36
CA GLY A 67 -17.01 -17.57 -15.34
C GLY A 67 -16.50 -17.24 -13.93
N GLY A 68 -16.89 -18.07 -12.96
CA GLY A 68 -16.39 -18.05 -11.57
C GLY A 68 -14.87 -17.97 -11.47
N HIS A 69 -14.40 -17.39 -10.37
CA HIS A 69 -13.02 -17.50 -9.95
C HIS A 69 -12.74 -18.94 -9.51
N GLY A 70 -13.51 -19.40 -8.52
CA GLY A 70 -13.66 -20.79 -8.15
C GLY A 70 -14.89 -21.37 -8.83
N GLY A 71 -14.94 -22.69 -8.99
CA GLY A 71 -16.14 -23.35 -9.53
C GLY A 71 -16.50 -22.89 -10.95
N SER A 72 -17.80 -22.81 -11.24
CA SER A 72 -18.33 -22.49 -12.58
C SER A 72 -19.00 -21.12 -12.65
N TYR A 73 -19.48 -20.59 -11.53
CA TYR A 73 -20.43 -19.46 -11.47
C TYR A 73 -19.93 -18.31 -10.59
N ARG A 74 -20.53 -17.13 -10.73
CA ARG A 74 -20.23 -15.91 -9.94
C ARG A 74 -21.43 -15.00 -9.85
N LEU A 75 -21.41 -14.06 -8.91
CA LEU A 75 -22.30 -12.91 -8.92
C LEU A 75 -21.81 -11.86 -9.92
N SER A 76 -22.73 -11.32 -10.71
CA SER A 76 -22.51 -10.21 -11.61
C SER A 76 -23.48 -9.08 -11.33
N HIS A 77 -22.97 -7.85 -11.26
CA HIS A 77 -23.78 -6.64 -11.40
C HIS A 77 -23.50 -6.01 -12.77
N TYR A 78 -24.52 -5.91 -13.62
CA TYR A 78 -24.42 -5.32 -14.95
C TYR A 78 -25.82 -4.98 -15.50
N SER A 79 -25.91 -3.86 -16.23
CA SER A 79 -27.08 -3.55 -17.07
C SER A 79 -26.65 -2.68 -18.26
N ALA A 80 -27.40 -2.79 -19.36
CA ALA A 80 -27.26 -1.90 -20.51
C ALA A 80 -27.80 -0.47 -20.22
N SER A 81 -28.48 -0.26 -19.09
CA SER A 81 -28.87 1.04 -18.56
C SER A 81 -28.09 1.34 -17.28
N ALA A 82 -28.04 2.61 -16.87
CA ALA A 82 -27.51 2.96 -15.56
C ALA A 82 -28.32 2.24 -14.45
N TYR A 83 -27.66 1.82 -13.39
CA TYR A 83 -28.29 1.03 -12.33
C TYR A 83 -27.68 1.31 -10.96
N LYS A 84 -28.47 1.09 -9.91
CA LYS A 84 -28.02 1.03 -8.52
C LYS A 84 -28.57 -0.24 -7.88
N VAL A 85 -27.69 -1.15 -7.52
CA VAL A 85 -28.08 -2.45 -6.99
C VAL A 85 -27.22 -2.84 -5.80
N GLU A 86 -27.85 -3.48 -4.82
CA GLU A 86 -27.20 -4.07 -3.66
C GLU A 86 -27.60 -5.54 -3.57
N THR A 87 -26.60 -6.43 -3.49
CA THR A 87 -26.79 -7.86 -3.18
C THR A 87 -26.19 -8.11 -1.81
N TYR A 88 -27.00 -8.60 -0.87
CA TYR A 88 -26.59 -8.68 0.53
C TYR A 88 -27.07 -9.96 1.21
N GLN A 89 -26.38 -10.33 2.29
CA GLN A 89 -26.77 -11.42 3.17
C GLN A 89 -26.68 -10.95 4.61
N TYR A 90 -27.75 -11.17 5.36
CA TYR A 90 -27.81 -10.87 6.79
C TYR A 90 -27.43 -12.10 7.60
N LEU A 91 -26.41 -11.97 8.44
CA LEU A 91 -25.99 -13.00 9.39
C LEU A 91 -26.42 -12.63 10.80
N SER A 92 -26.84 -13.64 11.57
CA SER A 92 -27.22 -13.48 12.98
C SER A 92 -26.78 -14.70 13.80
N GLY A 93 -26.75 -14.54 15.12
CA GLY A 93 -26.20 -15.57 16.01
C GLY A 93 -24.67 -15.66 15.95
N LEU A 94 -23.99 -14.61 15.47
CA LEU A 94 -22.54 -14.52 15.47
C LEU A 94 -22.03 -14.36 16.91
N ALA A 95 -20.88 -14.98 17.21
CA ALA A 95 -20.15 -14.62 18.42
C ALA A 95 -19.65 -13.18 18.28
N ASN A 96 -19.63 -12.43 19.38
CA ASN A 96 -18.95 -11.14 19.39
C ASN A 96 -17.44 -11.35 19.29
N GLY A 97 -16.76 -10.56 18.47
CA GLY A 97 -15.35 -10.73 18.18
C GLY A 97 -14.92 -10.03 16.90
N ASN A 98 -13.65 -10.19 16.53
CA ASN A 98 -13.13 -9.68 15.27
C ASN A 98 -13.38 -10.68 14.15
N TYR A 99 -13.78 -10.16 13.00
CA TYR A 99 -14.05 -10.92 11.79
C TYR A 99 -13.37 -10.25 10.60
N LYS A 100 -13.18 -11.02 9.53
CA LYS A 100 -12.80 -10.50 8.22
C LYS A 100 -13.71 -11.08 7.15
N LEU A 101 -14.16 -10.21 6.24
CA LEU A 101 -14.70 -10.57 4.95
C LEU A 101 -13.56 -10.65 3.95
N THR A 102 -13.53 -11.70 3.14
CA THR A 102 -12.72 -11.72 1.92
C THR A 102 -13.60 -12.06 0.73
N ALA A 103 -13.22 -11.62 -0.46
CA ALA A 103 -13.90 -11.96 -1.70
C ALA A 103 -12.95 -11.82 -2.89
N TRP A 104 -13.15 -12.64 -3.91
CA TRP A 104 -12.55 -12.42 -5.21
C TRP A 104 -13.44 -11.49 -6.02
N VAL A 105 -12.85 -10.46 -6.61
CA VAL A 105 -13.58 -9.43 -7.35
C VAL A 105 -12.95 -9.11 -8.69
N ARG A 106 -13.81 -8.70 -9.64
CA ARG A 106 -13.44 -8.03 -10.89
C ARG A 106 -14.29 -6.80 -11.09
N SER A 107 -13.70 -5.74 -11.65
CA SER A 107 -14.46 -4.55 -12.06
C SER A 107 -14.01 -4.05 -13.42
N GLY A 108 -14.98 -3.71 -14.26
CA GLY A 108 -14.76 -3.01 -15.53
C GLY A 108 -14.39 -1.53 -15.36
N GLY A 109 -14.61 -0.96 -14.17
CA GLY A 109 -14.40 0.47 -13.90
C GLY A 109 -15.53 1.38 -14.40
N GLY A 110 -15.39 2.68 -14.08
CA GLY A 110 -16.31 3.75 -14.50
C GLY A 110 -17.59 3.88 -13.67
N GLN A 111 -17.79 3.07 -12.63
CA GLN A 111 -18.89 3.21 -11.69
C GLN A 111 -18.79 4.52 -10.90
N ASN A 112 -19.93 5.05 -10.45
CA ASN A 112 -19.95 6.15 -9.48
C ASN A 112 -19.47 5.65 -8.11
N SER A 113 -19.83 4.42 -7.77
CA SER A 113 -19.34 3.71 -6.58
C SER A 113 -19.54 2.20 -6.73
N ALA A 114 -18.57 1.40 -6.33
CA ALA A 114 -18.71 -0.05 -6.20
C ALA A 114 -17.86 -0.53 -5.02
N TYR A 115 -18.45 -1.28 -4.08
CA TYR A 115 -17.75 -1.67 -2.85
C TYR A 115 -18.30 -2.96 -2.22
N LEU A 116 -17.46 -3.59 -1.40
CA LEU A 116 -17.88 -4.56 -0.39
C LEU A 116 -18.09 -3.80 0.92
N ALA A 117 -19.17 -4.09 1.64
CA ALA A 117 -19.47 -3.48 2.93
C ALA A 117 -19.93 -4.47 3.99
N LEU A 118 -19.61 -4.14 5.24
CA LEU A 118 -20.00 -4.81 6.46
C LEU A 118 -20.82 -3.83 7.31
N LYS A 119 -22.14 -4.05 7.33
CA LYS A 119 -23.13 -3.16 7.94
C LYS A 119 -23.79 -3.81 9.15
N ASN A 120 -24.32 -3.00 10.06
CA ASN A 120 -25.10 -3.47 11.22
C ASN A 120 -24.35 -4.43 12.17
N CYS A 121 -23.02 -4.43 12.18
CA CYS A 121 -22.19 -5.32 13.01
C CYS A 121 -21.97 -4.79 14.45
N GLY A 122 -22.70 -3.73 14.82
CA GLY A 122 -22.65 -3.07 16.13
C GLY A 122 -21.70 -1.87 16.20
N GLY A 123 -20.99 -1.55 15.12
CA GLY A 123 -20.19 -0.34 14.95
C GLY A 123 -20.49 0.38 13.63
N THR A 124 -19.64 1.34 13.27
CA THR A 124 -19.68 2.04 11.97
C THR A 124 -19.45 1.05 10.83
N GLU A 125 -20.17 1.25 9.71
CA GLU A 125 -19.95 0.48 8.47
C GLU A 125 -18.47 0.44 8.10
N GLN A 126 -17.97 -0.76 7.84
CA GLN A 126 -16.66 -0.99 7.26
C GLN A 126 -16.83 -1.34 5.78
N ARG A 127 -16.02 -0.75 4.90
CA ARG A 127 -16.12 -1.02 3.46
C ARG A 127 -14.78 -0.90 2.75
N THR A 128 -14.66 -1.55 1.60
CA THR A 128 -13.58 -1.34 0.64
C THR A 128 -14.16 -1.21 -0.76
N ASP A 129 -13.68 -0.24 -1.54
CA ASP A 129 -14.10 -0.11 -2.93
C ASP A 129 -13.53 -1.28 -3.77
N LEU A 130 -14.20 -1.58 -4.89
CA LEU A 130 -13.73 -2.54 -5.88
C LEU A 130 -12.86 -1.80 -6.92
N PRO A 131 -11.54 -2.02 -6.94
CA PRO A 131 -10.67 -1.39 -7.92
C PRO A 131 -10.87 -1.99 -9.32
N VAL A 132 -10.42 -1.26 -10.34
CA VAL A 132 -10.45 -1.74 -11.73
C VAL A 132 -9.52 -2.94 -11.88
N SER A 133 -10.08 -4.06 -12.32
CA SER A 133 -9.38 -5.34 -12.47
C SER A 133 -9.99 -6.18 -13.59
N ALA A 134 -10.38 -5.52 -14.69
CA ALA A 134 -10.97 -6.20 -15.85
C ALA A 134 -10.08 -7.34 -16.39
N GLY A 135 -8.77 -7.22 -16.26
CA GLY A 135 -7.77 -8.20 -16.70
C GLY A 135 -7.67 -9.49 -15.88
N GLY A 136 -8.19 -9.53 -14.65
CA GLY A 136 -8.11 -10.73 -13.81
C GLY A 136 -8.69 -10.53 -12.41
N TRP A 137 -8.99 -11.64 -11.73
CA TRP A 137 -9.54 -11.62 -10.37
C TRP A 137 -8.52 -11.12 -9.36
N ILE A 138 -8.98 -10.31 -8.40
CA ILE A 138 -8.18 -9.93 -7.23
C ILE A 138 -8.93 -10.27 -5.95
N HIS A 139 -8.19 -10.59 -4.90
CA HIS A 139 -8.70 -10.89 -3.58
C HIS A 139 -8.65 -9.65 -2.70
N LEU A 140 -9.79 -9.28 -2.12
CA LEU A 140 -9.90 -8.16 -1.20
C LEU A 140 -10.25 -8.63 0.21
N VAL A 141 -9.85 -7.84 1.20
CA VAL A 141 -10.14 -8.03 2.62
C VAL A 141 -10.84 -6.80 3.22
N VAL A 142 -11.83 -7.04 4.08
CA VAL A 142 -12.51 -6.02 4.91
C VAL A 142 -12.60 -6.53 6.36
N PRO A 143 -11.86 -5.93 7.32
CA PRO A 143 -12.00 -6.25 8.74
C PRO A 143 -13.27 -5.64 9.36
N VAL A 144 -13.80 -6.27 10.41
CA VAL A 144 -14.86 -5.69 11.26
C VAL A 144 -14.83 -6.28 12.68
N SER A 145 -15.24 -5.51 13.68
CA SER A 145 -15.57 -6.01 15.01
C SER A 145 -17.08 -6.18 15.15
N VAL A 146 -17.53 -7.41 15.38
CA VAL A 146 -18.94 -7.75 15.65
C VAL A 146 -19.21 -7.63 17.15
N THR A 147 -20.20 -6.82 17.53
CA THR A 147 -20.51 -6.53 18.96
C THR A 147 -21.98 -6.73 19.34
N ASN A 148 -22.84 -7.01 18.37
CA ASN A 148 -24.28 -7.20 18.55
C ASN A 148 -24.78 -8.54 17.98
N SER A 149 -23.89 -9.54 17.83
CA SER A 149 -24.20 -10.89 17.35
C SER A 149 -24.84 -11.00 15.96
N GLN A 150 -24.67 -9.97 15.11
CA GLN A 150 -25.17 -9.93 13.74
C GLN A 150 -24.21 -9.14 12.86
N CYS A 151 -24.30 -9.31 11.54
CA CYS A 151 -23.56 -8.52 10.56
C CYS A 151 -24.20 -8.69 9.18
N THR A 152 -24.25 -7.63 8.38
CA THR A 152 -24.75 -7.66 7.00
C THR A 152 -23.58 -7.56 6.05
N ILE A 153 -23.39 -8.58 5.21
CA ILE A 153 -22.41 -8.57 4.12
C ILE A 153 -23.11 -8.02 2.89
N SER A 154 -22.50 -7.04 2.23
CA SER A 154 -23.10 -6.30 1.13
C SER A 154 -22.12 -6.14 -0.02
N VAL A 155 -22.60 -6.41 -1.23
CA VAL A 155 -21.97 -6.06 -2.50
C VAL A 155 -22.83 -4.97 -3.13
N TYR A 156 -22.22 -3.80 -3.38
CA TYR A 156 -22.94 -2.64 -3.90
C TYR A 156 -22.33 -2.13 -5.20
N SER A 157 -23.18 -1.69 -6.13
CA SER A 157 -22.79 -1.01 -7.36
C SER A 157 -23.78 0.11 -7.71
N ASP A 158 -23.27 1.34 -7.89
CA ASP A 158 -23.91 2.49 -8.52
C ASP A 158 -23.13 2.80 -9.81
N ALA A 159 -23.72 2.47 -10.94
CA ALA A 159 -23.00 2.31 -12.18
C ALA A 159 -23.68 2.99 -13.36
N ASN A 160 -22.85 3.53 -14.26
CA ASN A 160 -23.28 3.95 -15.58
C ASN A 160 -23.65 2.74 -16.44
N ALA A 161 -24.43 2.98 -17.50
CA ALA A 161 -24.81 1.96 -18.47
C ALA A 161 -23.57 1.21 -19.01
N GLY A 162 -23.61 -0.11 -19.00
CA GLY A 162 -22.55 -0.98 -19.52
C GLY A 162 -21.42 -1.30 -18.54
N ASN A 163 -21.34 -0.63 -17.39
CA ASN A 163 -20.33 -0.93 -16.39
C ASN A 163 -20.71 -2.15 -15.56
N TRP A 164 -19.71 -2.91 -15.12
CA TRP A 164 -19.93 -4.18 -14.45
C TRP A 164 -18.96 -4.43 -13.31
N ILE A 165 -19.41 -5.21 -12.33
CA ILE A 165 -18.57 -5.89 -11.35
C ILE A 165 -18.89 -7.38 -11.33
N ASN A 166 -17.91 -8.20 -11.00
CA ASN A 166 -18.11 -9.60 -10.65
C ASN A 166 -17.54 -9.85 -9.25
N VAL A 167 -18.22 -10.69 -8.48
CA VAL A 167 -17.81 -11.09 -7.14
C VAL A 167 -18.00 -12.60 -7.00
N ASP A 168 -17.03 -13.25 -6.37
CA ASP A 168 -17.06 -14.69 -6.15
C ASP A 168 -16.28 -15.08 -4.89
N ASP A 169 -16.44 -16.33 -4.46
CA ASP A 169 -15.68 -16.97 -3.38
C ASP A 169 -15.60 -16.11 -2.10
N LEU A 170 -16.74 -15.60 -1.63
CA LEU A 170 -16.77 -14.80 -0.41
C LEU A 170 -16.53 -15.67 0.83
N THR A 171 -15.77 -15.16 1.80
CA THR A 171 -15.62 -15.78 3.11
C THR A 171 -15.83 -14.76 4.21
N PHE A 172 -16.56 -15.12 5.27
CA PHE A 172 -16.71 -14.29 6.46
C PHE A 172 -16.37 -15.13 7.69
N THR A 173 -15.20 -14.87 8.26
CA THR A 173 -14.61 -15.75 9.29
C THR A 173 -14.09 -14.96 10.48
N SER A 174 -14.10 -15.57 11.65
CA SER A 174 -13.51 -14.99 12.87
C SER A 174 -12.00 -14.86 12.70
N GLY A 175 -11.46 -13.72 13.09
CA GLY A 175 -10.03 -13.43 13.03
C GLY A 175 -9.75 -11.94 12.87
N THR A 176 -8.48 -11.59 13.02
CA THR A 176 -7.96 -10.25 12.72
C THR A 176 -7.16 -10.27 11.43
N THR A 177 -7.03 -9.10 10.84
CA THR A 177 -6.16 -8.79 9.72
C THR A 177 -5.61 -7.39 9.94
N GLY A 178 -4.57 -7.01 9.21
CA GLY A 178 -3.99 -5.68 9.26
C GLY A 178 -2.51 -5.68 8.95
N LEU A 179 -2.00 -4.52 8.57
CA LEU A 179 -0.63 -4.37 8.14
C LEU A 179 0.30 -4.01 9.31
N SER A 180 1.36 -4.80 9.46
CA SER A 180 2.39 -4.58 10.48
C SER A 180 3.39 -3.48 10.09
N VAL A 181 3.53 -3.22 8.78
CA VAL A 181 4.42 -2.22 8.18
C VAL A 181 3.59 -1.16 7.48
N LYS A 182 3.61 0.05 8.02
CA LYS A 182 2.91 1.22 7.51
C LYS A 182 3.93 2.34 7.44
N GLY A 183 4.75 2.29 6.41
CA GLY A 183 5.95 3.09 6.31
C GLY A 183 5.96 4.05 5.15
N SER A 184 6.98 4.88 5.14
CA SER A 184 7.37 5.66 3.98
C SER A 184 8.88 5.85 3.94
N ASP A 185 9.43 5.95 2.74
CA ASP A 185 10.74 6.56 2.56
C ASP A 185 10.66 8.07 2.79
N ILE A 186 11.55 8.56 3.65
CA ILE A 186 11.66 9.97 4.04
C ILE A 186 13.10 10.46 3.93
N SER A 187 13.89 9.86 3.04
CA SER A 187 15.31 10.15 2.92
C SER A 187 15.58 11.59 2.48
N SER A 188 14.71 12.17 1.63
CA SER A 188 14.78 13.57 1.23
C SER A 188 14.53 14.56 2.37
N LEU A 189 13.84 14.14 3.46
CA LEU A 189 13.36 15.06 4.50
C LEU A 189 14.47 15.91 5.13
N ALA A 190 15.62 15.28 5.43
CA ALA A 190 16.74 15.99 6.06
C ALA A 190 17.32 17.10 5.16
N LYS A 191 17.33 16.86 3.84
CA LYS A 191 17.80 17.83 2.85
C LYS A 191 16.73 18.92 2.66
N SER A 192 15.47 18.54 2.48
CA SER A 192 14.33 19.46 2.43
C SER A 192 14.35 20.48 3.57
N GLU A 193 14.37 20.03 4.83
CA GLU A 193 14.34 20.92 6.00
C GLU A 193 15.58 21.83 6.09
N ALA A 194 16.76 21.33 5.70
CA ALA A 194 17.98 22.12 5.69
C ALA A 194 17.93 23.27 4.65
N TYR A 195 17.15 23.10 3.59
CA TYR A 195 16.92 24.11 2.55
C TYR A 195 15.60 24.88 2.74
N GLY A 196 14.95 24.75 3.90
CA GLY A 196 13.78 25.56 4.28
C GLY A 196 12.43 24.93 3.94
N GLY A 197 12.38 23.63 3.65
CA GLY A 197 11.14 22.88 3.50
C GLY A 197 10.24 22.99 4.74
N VAL A 198 8.95 23.17 4.51
CA VAL A 198 7.92 23.33 5.55
C VAL A 198 6.91 22.21 5.37
N TYR A 199 6.34 21.73 6.49
CA TYR A 199 5.31 20.70 6.48
C TYR A 199 4.17 21.10 7.41
N LYS A 200 2.94 20.87 6.97
CA LYS A 200 1.72 21.29 7.67
C LYS A 200 0.75 20.11 7.79
N THR A 201 -0.02 20.09 8.87
CA THR A 201 -1.20 19.22 8.99
C THR A 201 -2.22 19.56 7.90
N GLY A 202 -3.21 18.69 7.68
CA GLY A 202 -4.31 18.98 6.75
C GLY A 202 -5.11 20.25 7.12
N SER A 203 -5.10 20.65 8.40
CA SER A 203 -5.69 21.92 8.86
C SER A 203 -4.80 23.15 8.64
N GLY A 204 -3.58 22.97 8.12
CA GLY A 204 -2.62 24.05 7.84
C GLY A 204 -1.71 24.44 9.01
N THR A 205 -1.66 23.65 10.08
CA THR A 205 -0.74 23.90 11.21
C THR A 205 0.64 23.36 10.88
N THR A 206 1.68 24.22 10.87
CA THR A 206 3.07 23.78 10.68
C THR A 206 3.51 22.84 11.79
N GLY A 207 4.23 21.77 11.43
CA GLY A 207 4.74 20.79 12.38
C GLY A 207 5.92 19.97 11.82
N ASP A 208 6.47 19.12 12.67
CA ASP A 208 7.49 18.13 12.28
C ASP A 208 6.88 17.09 11.34
N ALA A 209 7.47 16.90 10.15
CA ALA A 209 6.93 16.00 9.13
C ALA A 209 6.77 14.56 9.64
N LEU A 210 7.76 14.07 10.40
CA LEU A 210 7.72 12.74 11.02
C LEU A 210 6.56 12.61 12.01
N ALA A 211 6.31 13.61 12.85
CA ALA A 211 5.17 13.62 13.76
C ALA A 211 3.84 13.62 13.01
N ILE A 212 3.72 14.36 11.90
CA ILE A 212 2.52 14.39 11.05
C ILE A 212 2.28 12.99 10.46
N LEU A 213 3.29 12.37 9.85
CA LEU A 213 3.22 11.02 9.29
C LEU A 213 2.86 9.98 10.37
N LYS A 214 3.49 10.05 11.55
CA LYS A 214 3.19 9.19 12.71
C LYS A 214 1.73 9.31 13.16
N SER A 215 1.21 10.53 13.20
CA SER A 215 -0.18 10.81 13.60
C SER A 215 -1.21 10.29 12.60
N ALA A 216 -0.83 10.18 11.32
CA ALA A 216 -1.66 9.62 10.26
C ALA A 216 -1.66 8.07 10.23
N GLY A 217 -0.94 7.41 11.15
CA GLY A 217 -0.96 5.95 11.30
C GLY A 217 0.34 5.26 10.89
N MET A 218 1.32 5.98 10.35
CA MET A 218 2.61 5.38 10.02
C MET A 218 3.35 4.89 11.27
N ASN A 219 4.11 3.81 11.11
CA ASN A 219 4.87 3.15 12.16
C ASN A 219 6.29 2.78 11.74
N TYR A 220 6.70 3.07 10.51
CA TYR A 220 8.01 2.77 9.95
C TYR A 220 8.56 3.95 9.14
N ALA A 221 9.86 4.17 9.20
CA ALA A 221 10.58 5.02 8.24
C ALA A 221 11.60 4.17 7.47
N ARG A 222 11.63 4.31 6.15
CA ARG A 222 12.66 3.78 5.26
C ARG A 222 13.65 4.90 4.98
N LEU A 223 14.94 4.60 5.13
CA LEU A 223 16.03 5.54 4.88
C LEU A 223 17.07 4.88 3.98
N LYS A 224 17.30 5.46 2.81
CA LYS A 224 18.41 5.04 1.96
C LYS A 224 19.76 5.44 2.55
N VAL A 225 20.77 4.63 2.27
CA VAL A 225 22.16 4.91 2.59
C VAL A 225 23.04 4.77 1.34
N TRP A 226 23.75 5.85 1.04
CA TRP A 226 24.77 5.97 0.00
C TRP A 226 26.16 5.93 0.62
N VAL A 227 27.16 5.51 -0.17
CA VAL A 227 28.53 5.33 0.32
C VAL A 227 29.23 6.69 0.45
N ASN A 228 29.48 7.39 -0.67
CA ASN A 228 30.11 8.72 -0.71
C ASN A 228 29.39 9.69 -1.67
N PRO A 229 28.17 10.13 -1.34
CA PRO A 229 27.42 11.04 -2.18
C PRO A 229 27.99 12.46 -2.21
N ALA A 230 27.95 13.09 -3.38
CA ALA A 230 28.62 14.36 -3.65
C ALA A 230 28.12 15.55 -2.81
N ASP A 231 26.83 15.57 -2.47
CA ASP A 231 26.21 16.61 -1.63
C ASP A 231 26.26 16.30 -0.12
N GLY A 232 26.76 15.12 0.26
CA GLY A 232 26.83 14.68 1.65
C GLY A 232 25.47 14.36 2.30
N TYR A 233 24.40 14.18 1.53
CA TYR A 233 23.11 13.67 1.99
C TYR A 233 23.00 12.16 1.81
N ASN A 234 22.09 11.49 2.53
CA ASN A 234 21.95 10.02 2.51
C ASN A 234 23.18 9.20 2.92
N ASN A 235 24.27 9.82 3.41
CA ASN A 235 25.40 9.08 3.96
C ASN A 235 25.09 8.56 5.38
N LYS A 236 26.00 7.74 5.93
CA LYS A 236 25.91 7.20 7.30
C LYS A 236 25.59 8.28 8.36
N ALA A 237 26.23 9.44 8.30
CA ALA A 237 26.04 10.49 9.30
C ALA A 237 24.61 11.04 9.27
N ARG A 238 24.03 11.24 8.07
CA ARG A 238 22.64 11.68 7.90
C ARG A 238 21.64 10.60 8.34
N VAL A 239 21.90 9.34 7.99
CA VAL A 239 21.07 8.21 8.40
C VAL A 239 21.04 8.08 9.92
N LEU A 240 22.19 8.18 10.60
CA LEU A 240 22.26 8.14 12.07
C LEU A 240 21.46 9.28 12.72
N ALA A 241 21.54 10.50 12.17
CA ALA A 241 20.81 11.65 12.69
C ALA A 241 19.29 11.48 12.53
N MET A 242 18.84 11.04 11.35
CA MET A 242 17.41 10.83 11.08
C MET A 242 16.86 9.63 11.87
N ALA A 243 17.63 8.54 12.02
CA ALA A 243 17.24 7.40 12.83
C ALA A 243 16.92 7.75 14.29
N LYS A 244 17.64 8.72 14.88
CA LYS A 244 17.30 9.24 16.22
C LYS A 244 15.92 9.87 16.26
N ARG A 245 15.58 10.69 15.25
CA ARG A 245 14.25 11.32 15.15
C ARG A 245 13.16 10.26 14.95
N VAL A 246 13.37 9.31 14.05
CA VAL A 246 12.45 8.20 13.80
C VAL A 246 12.15 7.42 15.08
N LYS A 247 13.20 7.00 15.80
CA LYS A 247 13.04 6.23 17.04
C LYS A 247 12.45 7.06 18.19
N ALA A 248 12.75 8.36 18.26
CA ALA A 248 12.13 9.26 19.24
C ALA A 248 10.62 9.41 19.05
N GLN A 249 10.12 9.26 17.82
CA GLN A 249 8.67 9.19 17.51
C GLN A 249 8.06 7.81 17.79
N GLY A 250 8.85 6.83 18.26
CA GLY A 250 8.42 5.46 18.47
C GLY A 250 8.18 4.67 17.17
N MET A 251 8.68 5.17 16.03
CA MET A 251 8.62 4.47 14.75
C MET A 251 9.77 3.48 14.61
N LYS A 252 9.54 2.43 13.83
CA LYS A 252 10.56 1.47 13.41
C LYS A 252 11.37 2.00 12.22
N LEU A 253 12.52 1.40 11.98
CA LEU A 253 13.49 1.83 10.98
C LEU A 253 13.81 0.68 10.01
N LEU A 254 13.67 0.96 8.71
CA LEU A 254 14.26 0.20 7.61
C LEU A 254 15.45 1.01 7.06
N VAL A 255 16.62 0.38 6.96
CA VAL A 255 17.79 0.97 6.27
C VAL A 255 17.96 0.31 4.92
N ASP A 256 17.95 1.10 3.85
CA ASP A 256 18.11 0.64 2.48
C ASP A 256 19.52 0.94 1.95
N PHE A 257 20.33 -0.09 1.77
CA PHE A 257 21.67 0.05 1.20
C PHE A 257 21.62 0.01 -0.31
N HIS A 258 22.00 1.10 -0.96
CA HIS A 258 22.15 1.12 -2.42
C HIS A 258 23.49 0.55 -2.89
N TYR A 259 24.50 0.52 -2.01
CA TYR A 259 25.88 0.20 -2.36
C TYR A 259 26.38 0.99 -3.58
N SER A 260 26.03 2.27 -3.63
CA SER A 260 26.46 3.24 -4.64
C SER A 260 26.68 4.61 -3.99
N ASP A 261 27.34 5.52 -4.71
CA ASP A 261 27.48 6.92 -4.30
C ASP A 261 26.23 7.76 -4.65
N THR A 262 25.31 7.20 -5.44
CA THR A 262 24.06 7.86 -5.87
C THR A 262 22.93 6.83 -6.00
N TRP A 263 21.85 7.20 -6.67
CA TRP A 263 20.70 6.33 -6.91
C TRP A 263 21.14 5.03 -7.66
N ALA A 264 20.86 3.87 -7.07
CA ALA A 264 20.89 2.56 -7.69
C ALA A 264 19.45 2.05 -7.95
N ASP A 265 19.18 1.61 -9.18
CA ASP A 265 17.89 1.15 -9.69
C ASP A 265 18.11 0.03 -10.76
N PRO A 266 17.09 -0.51 -11.43
CA PRO A 266 17.28 -1.56 -12.42
C PRO A 266 18.14 -1.15 -13.63
N GLY A 267 18.28 0.14 -13.90
CA GLY A 267 19.10 0.71 -14.98
C GLY A 267 20.51 1.12 -14.53
N THR A 268 20.74 1.35 -13.24
CA THR A 268 22.05 1.73 -12.69
C THR A 268 22.38 1.02 -11.38
N GLN A 269 23.51 0.31 -11.34
CA GLN A 269 24.04 -0.32 -10.11
C GLN A 269 25.54 -0.02 -9.97
N THR A 270 25.93 1.21 -10.27
CA THR A 270 27.33 1.64 -10.35
C THR A 270 28.04 1.49 -9.01
N LYS A 271 29.22 0.85 -9.02
CA LYS A 271 30.11 0.78 -7.86
C LYS A 271 30.44 2.19 -7.34
N PRO A 272 30.50 2.41 -6.03
CA PRO A 272 31.07 3.62 -5.45
C PRO A 272 32.47 3.87 -6.01
N ALA A 273 32.84 5.14 -6.16
CA ALA A 273 34.14 5.53 -6.72
C ALA A 273 35.30 4.90 -5.92
N ALA A 274 35.16 4.80 -4.60
CA ALA A 274 36.14 4.16 -3.72
C ALA A 274 36.33 2.66 -3.98
N TRP A 275 35.36 1.99 -4.60
CA TRP A 275 35.37 0.54 -4.85
C TRP A 275 35.55 0.19 -6.34
N ALA A 276 35.65 1.19 -7.22
CA ALA A 276 35.66 0.98 -8.67
C ALA A 276 36.76 0.00 -9.14
N GLY A 277 37.94 0.05 -8.50
CA GLY A 277 39.10 -0.81 -8.81
C GLY A 277 39.23 -2.05 -7.91
N HIS A 278 38.26 -2.33 -7.04
CA HIS A 278 38.33 -3.46 -6.11
C HIS A 278 38.01 -4.79 -6.82
N THR A 279 38.76 -5.84 -6.47
CA THR A 279 38.47 -7.22 -6.87
C THR A 279 37.18 -7.72 -6.22
N TYR A 280 36.56 -8.77 -6.76
CA TYR A 280 35.38 -9.42 -6.14
C TYR A 280 35.58 -9.76 -4.65
N SER A 281 36.77 -10.25 -4.26
CA SER A 281 37.05 -10.55 -2.85
C SER A 281 37.07 -9.30 -1.97
N GLN A 282 37.59 -8.18 -2.50
CA GLN A 282 37.53 -6.89 -1.83
C GLN A 282 36.08 -6.39 -1.77
N LEU A 283 35.31 -6.48 -2.86
CA LEU A 283 33.89 -6.06 -2.89
C LEU A 283 33.03 -6.78 -1.85
N LYS A 284 33.21 -8.09 -1.65
CA LYS A 284 32.55 -8.81 -0.54
C LYS A 284 32.91 -8.24 0.83
N THR A 285 34.19 -7.90 1.01
CA THR A 285 34.68 -7.28 2.25
C THR A 285 34.11 -5.88 2.41
N ASP A 286 33.98 -5.10 1.33
CA ASP A 286 33.41 -3.76 1.33
C ASP A 286 31.92 -3.78 1.69
N VAL A 287 31.14 -4.68 1.07
CA VAL A 287 29.73 -4.88 1.40
C VAL A 287 29.57 -5.24 2.87
N TYR A 288 30.34 -6.22 3.38
CA TYR A 288 30.29 -6.59 4.78
C TYR A 288 30.62 -5.40 5.69
N ASN A 289 31.75 -4.73 5.44
CA ASN A 289 32.24 -3.66 6.29
C ASN A 289 31.32 -2.44 6.28
N HIS A 290 30.82 -2.03 5.12
CA HIS A 290 29.90 -0.89 5.01
C HIS A 290 28.58 -1.18 5.74
N THR A 291 28.01 -2.37 5.52
CA THR A 291 26.78 -2.81 6.19
C THR A 291 26.97 -2.86 7.72
N TYR A 292 28.04 -3.52 8.18
CA TYR A 292 28.36 -3.64 9.59
C TYR A 292 28.58 -2.27 10.22
N ASP A 293 29.35 -1.39 9.58
CA ASP A 293 29.71 -0.08 10.12
C ASP A 293 28.48 0.83 10.33
N VAL A 294 27.58 0.88 9.35
CA VAL A 294 26.34 1.66 9.45
C VAL A 294 25.40 1.07 10.50
N LEU A 295 25.13 -0.24 10.44
CA LEU A 295 24.19 -0.89 11.36
C LEU A 295 24.72 -0.93 12.80
N ASN A 296 26.02 -1.16 12.99
CA ASN A 296 26.64 -1.17 14.32
C ASN A 296 26.65 0.24 14.93
N ALA A 297 26.85 1.29 14.13
CA ALA A 297 26.72 2.66 14.60
C ALA A 297 25.28 2.97 15.04
N LEU A 298 24.28 2.53 14.28
CA LEU A 298 22.86 2.64 14.65
C LEU A 298 22.57 1.92 15.97
N LYS A 299 23.06 0.68 16.13
CA LYS A 299 22.93 -0.09 17.38
C LYS A 299 23.61 0.61 18.55
N SER A 300 24.83 1.11 18.36
CA SER A 300 25.63 1.78 19.39
C SER A 300 24.97 3.07 19.91
N GLN A 301 24.21 3.77 19.06
CA GLN A 301 23.44 4.96 19.48
C GLN A 301 22.02 4.65 19.97
N GLY A 302 21.65 3.37 20.14
CA GLY A 302 20.33 2.96 20.63
C GLY A 302 19.21 2.99 19.58
N THR A 303 19.54 3.07 18.29
CA THR A 303 18.56 3.12 17.18
C THR A 303 18.71 1.92 16.24
N THR A 304 18.89 0.72 16.79
CA THR A 304 19.03 -0.53 16.00
C THR A 304 17.96 -0.62 14.91
N ALA A 305 18.39 -0.93 13.67
CA ALA A 305 17.49 -1.12 12.55
C ALA A 305 16.57 -2.33 12.79
N ASP A 306 15.28 -2.17 12.53
CA ASP A 306 14.31 -3.26 12.64
C ASP A 306 14.33 -4.13 11.38
N MET A 307 14.55 -3.49 10.23
CA MET A 307 14.73 -4.13 8.93
C MET A 307 15.91 -3.50 8.18
N VAL A 308 16.57 -4.28 7.34
CA VAL A 308 17.60 -3.81 6.41
C VAL A 308 17.33 -4.39 5.04
N GLN A 309 17.52 -3.58 4.00
CA GLN A 309 17.48 -3.99 2.60
C GLN A 309 18.91 -4.01 2.06
N ILE A 310 19.33 -5.16 1.51
CA ILE A 310 20.68 -5.39 0.99
C ILE A 310 20.63 -5.23 -0.53
N GLY A 311 20.88 -4.00 -1.00
CA GLY A 311 20.74 -3.60 -2.39
C GLY A 311 19.35 -3.01 -2.67
N ASN A 312 19.28 -2.05 -3.59
CA ASN A 312 18.02 -1.47 -4.04
C ASN A 312 17.68 -1.91 -5.47
N GLU A 313 16.46 -2.43 -5.67
CA GLU A 313 15.94 -2.87 -6.97
C GLU A 313 16.95 -3.70 -7.78
N ILE A 314 17.47 -4.77 -7.16
CA ILE A 314 18.58 -5.58 -7.66
C ILE A 314 18.17 -6.58 -8.76
N ASN A 315 17.21 -6.20 -9.62
CA ASN A 315 16.73 -7.02 -10.73
C ASN A 315 17.87 -7.47 -11.65
N GLY A 316 18.85 -6.58 -11.89
CA GLY A 316 20.09 -6.89 -12.62
C GLY A 316 21.29 -7.16 -11.71
N GLY A 317 21.10 -7.27 -10.40
CA GLY A 317 22.15 -7.44 -9.40
C GLY A 317 22.58 -6.12 -8.75
N MET A 318 23.81 -6.06 -8.21
CA MET A 318 24.37 -4.86 -7.59
C MET A 318 25.89 -4.79 -7.83
N LEU A 319 26.52 -3.61 -7.69
CA LEU A 319 27.97 -3.43 -7.86
C LEU A 319 28.47 -3.97 -9.21
N TRP A 320 27.94 -3.43 -10.31
CA TRP A 320 28.27 -3.93 -11.63
C TRP A 320 29.74 -3.73 -12.03
N SER A 321 30.36 -4.67 -12.74
CA SER A 321 29.75 -5.89 -13.31
C SER A 321 29.87 -7.15 -12.44
N GLU A 322 30.67 -7.14 -11.37
CA GLU A 322 30.97 -8.33 -10.57
C GLU A 322 29.73 -8.94 -9.92
N GLY A 323 28.81 -8.11 -9.42
CA GLY A 323 27.54 -8.57 -8.86
C GLY A 323 26.35 -8.49 -9.83
N SER A 324 26.58 -8.53 -11.15
CA SER A 324 25.50 -8.66 -12.13
C SER A 324 24.80 -10.02 -12.00
N THR A 325 23.52 -10.10 -12.37
CA THR A 325 22.80 -11.39 -12.51
C THR A 325 23.39 -12.30 -13.59
N ASP A 326 24.19 -11.77 -14.52
CA ASP A 326 24.99 -12.59 -15.45
C ASP A 326 26.07 -13.42 -14.72
N ASN A 327 26.38 -13.05 -13.47
CA ASN A 327 27.32 -13.70 -12.59
C ASN A 327 26.67 -13.96 -11.21
N PHE A 328 25.55 -14.66 -11.24
CA PHE A 328 24.68 -14.82 -10.06
C PHE A 328 25.41 -15.41 -8.84
N ALA A 329 26.36 -16.32 -9.03
CA ALA A 329 27.17 -16.85 -7.94
C ALA A 329 28.01 -15.78 -7.21
N GLN A 330 28.51 -14.77 -7.94
CA GLN A 330 29.20 -13.63 -7.30
C GLN A 330 28.20 -12.68 -6.63
N LEU A 331 27.06 -12.39 -7.27
CA LEU A 331 25.97 -11.64 -6.64
C LEU A 331 25.55 -12.30 -5.31
N ALA A 332 25.36 -13.61 -5.30
CA ALA A 332 24.99 -14.37 -4.11
C ALA A 332 26.01 -14.22 -2.97
N GLY A 333 27.31 -14.23 -3.30
CA GLY A 333 28.37 -13.99 -2.33
C GLY A 333 28.37 -12.57 -1.75
N LEU A 334 28.03 -11.56 -2.55
CA LEU A 334 27.89 -10.17 -2.08
C LEU A 334 26.66 -10.02 -1.18
N LEU A 335 25.49 -10.54 -1.60
CA LEU A 335 24.25 -10.51 -0.83
C LEU A 335 24.42 -11.21 0.53
N ASN A 336 25.06 -12.39 0.53
CA ASN A 336 25.36 -13.12 1.76
C ASN A 336 26.33 -12.37 2.68
N SER A 337 27.27 -11.60 2.11
CA SER A 337 28.17 -10.75 2.91
C SER A 337 27.40 -9.64 3.62
N GLY A 338 26.41 -9.01 2.96
CA GLY A 338 25.51 -8.04 3.57
C GLY A 338 24.59 -8.66 4.64
N TYR A 339 24.02 -9.84 4.36
CA TYR A 339 23.23 -10.60 5.33
C TYR A 339 24.03 -10.91 6.60
N ASP A 340 25.24 -11.45 6.44
CA ASP A 340 26.09 -11.83 7.57
C ASP A 340 26.51 -10.64 8.42
N ALA A 341 26.82 -9.50 7.79
CA ALA A 341 27.08 -8.25 8.51
C ALA A 341 25.88 -7.79 9.34
N ALA A 342 24.67 -7.81 8.76
CA ALA A 342 23.45 -7.45 9.47
C ALA A 342 23.19 -8.36 10.67
N LYS A 343 23.31 -9.69 10.49
CA LYS A 343 23.12 -10.67 11.56
C LYS A 343 24.20 -10.61 12.64
N ALA A 344 25.44 -10.26 12.28
CA ALA A 344 26.52 -10.04 13.24
C ALA A 344 26.25 -8.83 14.15
N VAL A 345 25.61 -7.77 13.63
CA VAL A 345 25.17 -6.63 14.44
C VAL A 345 23.96 -6.99 15.30
N SER A 346 22.94 -7.61 14.70
CA SER A 346 21.70 -7.95 15.40
C SER A 346 21.00 -9.13 14.73
N SER A 347 20.91 -10.25 15.44
CA SER A 347 20.23 -11.45 14.93
C SER A 347 18.73 -11.23 14.68
N SER A 348 18.11 -10.26 15.35
CA SER A 348 16.69 -9.93 15.22
C SER A 348 16.37 -8.95 14.08
N THR A 349 17.36 -8.30 13.47
CA THR A 349 17.12 -7.40 12.34
C THR A 349 16.70 -8.23 11.12
N VAL A 350 15.53 -7.91 10.55
CA VAL A 350 15.01 -8.59 9.35
C VAL A 350 15.84 -8.17 8.14
N VAL A 351 16.38 -9.11 7.39
CA VAL A 351 17.13 -8.85 6.15
C VAL A 351 16.23 -9.09 4.95
N ALA A 352 15.94 -8.04 4.20
CA ALA A 352 15.12 -8.07 2.99
C ALA A 352 15.99 -8.02 1.72
N LEU A 353 15.53 -8.70 0.68
CA LEU A 353 15.97 -8.50 -0.70
C LEU A 353 14.85 -7.83 -1.48
N HIS A 354 15.22 -6.92 -2.37
CA HIS A 354 14.29 -6.00 -3.02
C HIS A 354 14.44 -6.00 -4.54
N LEU A 355 13.35 -6.29 -5.26
CA LEU A 355 13.27 -6.16 -6.71
C LEU A 355 12.22 -5.11 -7.11
N ALA A 356 12.46 -4.43 -8.23
CA ALA A 356 11.44 -3.68 -8.95
C ALA A 356 10.44 -4.62 -9.65
N LYS A 357 9.44 -4.02 -10.31
CA LYS A 357 8.47 -4.70 -11.19
C LYS A 357 7.60 -5.74 -10.47
N GLY A 358 6.91 -5.32 -9.43
CA GLY A 358 6.08 -6.20 -8.59
C GLY A 358 4.94 -6.96 -9.31
N GLY A 359 4.59 -6.65 -10.56
CA GLY A 359 3.67 -7.47 -11.37
C GLY A 359 4.36 -8.46 -12.33
N ASP A 360 5.69 -8.54 -12.35
CA ASP A 360 6.43 -9.50 -13.15
C ASP A 360 6.65 -10.82 -12.39
N LEU A 361 5.64 -11.70 -12.46
CA LEU A 361 5.67 -13.02 -11.84
C LEU A 361 6.88 -13.85 -12.32
N THR A 362 7.17 -13.82 -13.62
CA THR A 362 8.19 -14.70 -14.21
C THR A 362 9.59 -14.22 -13.83
N GLY A 363 9.84 -12.91 -13.90
CA GLY A 363 11.09 -12.32 -13.46
C GLY A 363 11.33 -12.49 -11.97
N THR A 364 10.30 -12.29 -11.14
CA THR A 364 10.38 -12.48 -9.68
C THR A 364 10.73 -13.93 -9.34
N ARG A 365 10.03 -14.90 -9.94
CA ARG A 365 10.33 -16.34 -9.75
C ARG A 365 11.75 -16.69 -10.16
N TRP A 366 12.14 -16.31 -11.38
CA TRP A 366 13.46 -16.62 -11.90
C TRP A 366 14.57 -16.13 -10.97
N TRP A 367 14.47 -14.87 -10.53
CA TRP A 367 15.48 -14.24 -9.69
C TRP A 367 15.59 -14.93 -8.33
N PHE A 368 14.48 -15.14 -7.62
CA PHE A 368 14.51 -15.75 -6.29
C PHE A 368 14.77 -17.27 -6.33
N ASP A 369 14.30 -17.99 -7.35
CA ASP A 369 14.65 -19.41 -7.54
C ASP A 369 16.16 -19.58 -7.74
N THR A 370 16.78 -18.68 -8.53
CA THR A 370 18.23 -18.69 -8.78
C THR A 370 19.00 -18.27 -7.52
N ALA A 371 18.53 -17.25 -6.81
CA ALA A 371 19.13 -16.82 -5.55
C ALA A 371 19.13 -17.93 -4.51
N LEU A 372 18.04 -18.69 -4.37
CA LEU A 372 17.99 -19.82 -3.44
C LEU A 372 18.89 -20.97 -3.90
N ALA A 373 18.96 -21.25 -5.21
CA ALA A 373 19.86 -22.27 -5.75
C ALA A 373 21.34 -21.95 -5.48
N ASP A 374 21.72 -20.66 -5.51
CA ASP A 374 23.06 -20.17 -5.17
C ASP A 374 23.26 -19.90 -3.66
N GLY A 375 22.29 -20.27 -2.82
CA GLY A 375 22.41 -20.23 -1.36
C GLY A 375 22.33 -18.82 -0.75
N VAL A 376 21.62 -17.88 -1.41
CA VAL A 376 21.37 -16.55 -0.86
C VAL A 376 20.45 -16.63 0.36
N LYS A 377 20.84 -15.94 1.43
CA LYS A 377 20.11 -15.85 2.69
C LYS A 377 19.31 -14.56 2.76
N PHE A 378 18.04 -14.67 3.16
CA PHE A 378 17.15 -13.53 3.41
C PHE A 378 15.95 -13.95 4.27
N ASP A 379 15.32 -12.96 4.90
CA ASP A 379 14.20 -13.14 5.82
C ASP A 379 12.88 -12.64 5.22
N ALA A 380 12.90 -11.65 4.32
CA ALA A 380 11.71 -11.06 3.70
C ALA A 380 11.97 -10.66 2.23
N ILE A 381 10.89 -10.51 1.47
CA ILE A 381 10.91 -10.09 0.06
C ILE A 381 10.22 -8.72 -0.05
N GLY A 382 10.94 -7.73 -0.58
CA GLY A 382 10.39 -6.43 -0.95
C GLY A 382 10.18 -6.36 -2.45
N LEU A 383 9.07 -5.79 -2.90
CA LEU A 383 8.84 -5.47 -4.32
C LEU A 383 8.43 -4.00 -4.50
N SER A 384 8.98 -3.28 -5.47
CA SER A 384 8.41 -2.00 -5.91
C SER A 384 7.17 -2.22 -6.78
N TYR A 385 6.11 -1.47 -6.53
CA TYR A 385 4.91 -1.50 -7.33
C TYR A 385 4.36 -0.10 -7.64
N TYR A 386 4.52 0.28 -8.91
CA TYR A 386 3.93 1.47 -9.51
C TYR A 386 3.02 1.02 -10.65
N GLY A 387 1.70 1.22 -10.53
CA GLY A 387 0.75 0.63 -11.49
C GLY A 387 0.90 1.13 -12.92
N TYR A 388 1.49 2.32 -13.10
CA TYR A 388 1.79 2.89 -14.39
C TYR A 388 2.99 2.23 -15.11
N TRP A 389 3.83 1.46 -14.40
CA TRP A 389 4.97 0.74 -15.00
C TRP A 389 4.97 -0.78 -14.77
N HIS A 390 4.41 -1.25 -13.66
CA HIS A 390 4.66 -2.60 -13.13
C HIS A 390 3.50 -3.58 -13.32
N GLY A 391 2.61 -3.31 -14.28
CA GLY A 391 1.46 -4.18 -14.58
C GLY A 391 0.23 -3.91 -13.73
N SER A 392 -0.83 -4.69 -13.99
CA SER A 392 -2.13 -4.50 -13.35
C SER A 392 -2.12 -4.93 -11.87
N LEU A 393 -3.14 -4.53 -11.12
CA LEU A 393 -3.32 -4.98 -9.73
C LEU A 393 -3.47 -6.50 -9.62
N HIS A 394 -4.01 -7.16 -10.65
CA HIS A 394 -4.06 -8.61 -10.74
C HIS A 394 -2.67 -9.24 -10.87
N ASP A 395 -1.84 -8.71 -11.78
CA ASP A 395 -0.48 -9.22 -11.98
C ASP A 395 0.36 -9.04 -10.70
N PHE A 396 0.19 -7.89 -10.04
CA PHE A 396 0.83 -7.58 -8.77
C PHE A 396 0.42 -8.53 -7.65
N GLN A 397 -0.88 -8.72 -7.41
CA GLN A 397 -1.34 -9.65 -6.36
C GLN A 397 -0.90 -11.08 -6.65
N THR A 398 -1.01 -11.52 -7.91
CA THR A 398 -0.54 -12.84 -8.34
C THR A 398 0.94 -13.04 -8.02
N THR A 399 1.76 -12.03 -8.26
CA THR A 399 3.20 -12.07 -7.99
C THR A 399 3.51 -12.08 -6.48
N LEU A 400 2.83 -11.24 -5.68
CA LEU A 400 3.00 -11.23 -4.23
C LEU A 400 2.58 -12.54 -3.57
N ASP A 401 1.42 -13.07 -3.95
CA ASP A 401 0.87 -14.31 -3.40
C ASP A 401 1.76 -15.50 -3.74
N ASP A 402 2.28 -15.55 -4.97
CA ASP A 402 3.25 -16.57 -5.37
C ASP A 402 4.56 -16.44 -4.60
N ALA A 403 5.15 -15.25 -4.52
CA ALA A 403 6.40 -15.05 -3.78
C ALA A 403 6.26 -15.44 -2.30
N ALA A 404 5.16 -15.04 -1.66
CA ALA A 404 4.89 -15.37 -0.27
C ALA A 404 4.70 -16.88 -0.05
N SER A 405 3.99 -17.55 -0.95
CA SER A 405 3.66 -18.98 -0.85
C SER A 405 4.85 -19.86 -1.22
N ARG A 406 5.49 -19.58 -2.35
CA ARG A 406 6.61 -20.35 -2.92
C ARG A 406 7.83 -20.35 -2.00
N TYR A 407 8.18 -19.19 -1.46
CA TYR A 407 9.38 -19.04 -0.64
C TYR A 407 9.10 -19.19 0.86
N ALA A 408 7.83 -19.25 1.26
CA ALA A 408 7.39 -19.25 2.65
C ALA A 408 8.00 -18.07 3.45
N LYS A 409 8.07 -16.89 2.82
CA LYS A 409 8.63 -15.66 3.39
C LYS A 409 7.57 -14.57 3.46
N PRO A 410 7.64 -13.68 4.47
CA PRO A 410 6.90 -12.44 4.44
C PRO A 410 7.26 -11.58 3.23
N VAL A 411 6.27 -10.90 2.68
CA VAL A 411 6.40 -9.98 1.54
C VAL A 411 5.95 -8.58 1.93
N PHE A 412 6.50 -7.56 1.30
CA PHE A 412 6.05 -6.18 1.48
C PHE A 412 6.27 -5.37 0.20
N VAL A 413 5.56 -4.25 0.09
CA VAL A 413 5.82 -3.27 -0.97
C VAL A 413 6.91 -2.34 -0.48
N ALA A 414 8.08 -2.42 -1.09
CA ALA A 414 9.23 -1.59 -0.72
C ALA A 414 9.07 -0.15 -1.21
N GLU A 415 8.39 0.03 -2.35
CA GLU A 415 8.14 1.33 -2.95
C GLU A 415 6.80 1.35 -3.70
N THR A 416 5.98 2.38 -3.44
CA THR A 416 4.82 2.74 -4.25
C THR A 416 4.53 4.23 -4.07
N ALA A 417 3.98 4.87 -5.09
CA ALA A 417 3.52 6.24 -5.05
C ALA A 417 2.46 6.45 -6.14
N TYR A 418 1.73 7.56 -6.05
CA TYR A 418 0.79 7.95 -7.09
C TYR A 418 0.63 9.46 -7.19
N PRO A 419 0.50 10.03 -8.40
CA PRO A 419 0.32 11.46 -8.56
C PRO A 419 -1.03 11.93 -8.03
N PHE A 420 -1.05 13.01 -7.25
CA PHE A 420 -2.27 13.71 -6.84
C PHE A 420 -2.64 14.87 -7.78
N ARG A 421 -1.77 15.17 -8.76
CA ARG A 421 -1.92 16.17 -9.84
C ARG A 421 -0.86 15.93 -10.91
N LEU A 422 -0.93 16.62 -12.05
CA LEU A 422 -0.03 16.40 -13.19
C LEU A 422 0.96 17.55 -13.46
N ASP A 423 0.69 18.76 -12.97
CA ASP A 423 1.58 19.90 -13.12
C ASP A 423 2.74 19.89 -12.09
N SER A 424 3.84 20.58 -12.41
CA SER A 424 5.00 20.75 -11.51
C SER A 424 4.88 22.02 -10.65
N ASP A 425 5.46 21.98 -9.47
CA ASP A 425 5.72 23.12 -8.57
C ASP A 425 7.14 23.68 -8.78
N ASP A 426 8.10 22.84 -9.22
CA ASP A 426 9.44 23.27 -9.63
C ASP A 426 9.67 23.25 -11.16
N ALA A 427 10.90 23.56 -11.58
CA ALA A 427 11.26 23.65 -13.01
C ALA A 427 11.55 22.28 -13.67
N LEU A 428 11.66 21.21 -12.89
CA LEU A 428 11.85 19.85 -13.39
C LEU A 428 10.47 19.24 -13.68
N VAL A 429 10.37 18.58 -14.82
CA VAL A 429 9.14 17.85 -15.18
C VAL A 429 8.98 16.64 -14.26
N ASN A 430 7.74 16.38 -13.82
CA ASN A 430 7.42 15.22 -13.01
C ASN A 430 7.48 13.94 -13.86
N GLN A 431 7.79 12.80 -13.22
CA GLN A 431 7.88 11.50 -13.90
C GLN A 431 6.54 11.03 -14.46
N ILE A 432 5.44 11.50 -13.88
CA ILE A 432 4.08 11.28 -14.34
C ILE A 432 3.40 12.65 -14.45
N ASP A 433 3.21 13.13 -15.67
CA ASP A 433 2.77 14.50 -15.97
C ASP A 433 1.65 14.56 -17.03
N THR A 434 1.24 13.41 -17.58
CA THR A 434 0.13 13.32 -18.52
C THR A 434 -0.96 12.34 -18.10
N THR A 435 -2.18 12.55 -18.61
CA THR A 435 -3.30 11.61 -18.36
C THR A 435 -3.08 10.24 -19.00
N GLY A 436 -2.23 10.13 -20.02
CA GLY A 436 -1.96 8.88 -20.72
C GLY A 436 -1.09 7.90 -19.94
N GLU A 437 -0.38 8.39 -18.92
CA GLU A 437 0.46 7.59 -18.03
C GLU A 437 -0.32 7.02 -16.83
N LEU A 438 -1.54 7.53 -16.60
CA LEU A 438 -2.33 7.15 -15.45
C LEU A 438 -2.94 5.75 -15.60
N VAL A 439 -3.08 5.09 -14.45
CA VAL A 439 -3.77 3.81 -14.34
C VAL A 439 -5.28 4.06 -14.43
N SER A 440 -5.96 3.32 -15.30
CA SER A 440 -7.42 3.41 -15.45
C SER A 440 -8.14 3.26 -14.11
N GLY A 441 -9.06 4.19 -13.81
CA GLY A 441 -9.78 4.26 -12.54
C GLY A 441 -9.13 5.13 -11.47
N TYR A 442 -7.89 5.60 -11.68
CA TYR A 442 -7.14 6.40 -10.72
C TYR A 442 -6.71 7.74 -11.34
N PRO A 443 -7.57 8.77 -11.35
CA PRO A 443 -7.19 10.08 -11.87
C PRO A 443 -6.17 10.75 -10.95
N ALA A 444 -5.25 11.54 -11.52
CA ALA A 444 -4.28 12.34 -10.76
C ALA A 444 -4.98 13.43 -9.93
N THR A 445 -5.44 13.02 -8.75
CA THR A 445 -6.23 13.79 -7.79
C THR A 445 -5.89 13.27 -6.39
N THR A 446 -6.15 14.05 -5.34
CA THR A 446 -5.95 13.59 -3.96
C THR A 446 -6.80 12.35 -3.61
N THR A 447 -8.01 12.24 -4.18
CA THR A 447 -8.85 11.06 -4.07
C THR A 447 -8.25 9.87 -4.82
N GLY A 448 -7.77 10.07 -6.05
CA GLY A 448 -7.13 9.00 -6.83
C GLY A 448 -5.86 8.45 -6.17
N GLN A 449 -5.02 9.32 -5.61
CA GLN A 449 -3.86 8.94 -4.79
C GLN A 449 -4.28 8.11 -3.56
N SER A 450 -5.34 8.53 -2.86
CA SER A 450 -5.87 7.80 -1.70
C SER A 450 -6.42 6.42 -2.09
N ASN A 451 -7.16 6.34 -3.19
CA ASN A 451 -7.72 5.10 -3.71
C ASN A 451 -6.60 4.12 -4.12
N TRP A 452 -5.61 4.60 -4.86
CA TRP A 452 -4.46 3.79 -5.27
C TRP A 452 -3.76 3.17 -4.05
N LEU A 453 -3.39 4.01 -3.07
CA LEU A 453 -2.72 3.55 -1.87
C LEU A 453 -3.57 2.54 -1.07
N ARG A 454 -4.87 2.81 -0.92
CA ARG A 454 -5.80 1.91 -0.23
C ARG A 454 -5.84 0.54 -0.92
N ASP A 455 -5.89 0.51 -2.25
CA ASP A 455 -6.07 -0.73 -3.01
C ASP A 455 -4.79 -1.56 -3.05
N VAL A 456 -3.62 -0.91 -3.16
CA VAL A 456 -2.32 -1.57 -2.96
C VAL A 456 -2.19 -2.15 -1.55
N MET A 457 -2.54 -1.38 -0.51
CA MET A 457 -2.50 -1.85 0.88
C MET A 457 -3.47 -3.02 1.12
N ASN A 458 -4.66 -3.01 0.51
CA ASN A 458 -5.61 -4.12 0.61
C ASN A 458 -5.03 -5.40 -0.01
N ILE A 459 -4.44 -5.31 -1.20
CA ILE A 459 -3.80 -6.46 -1.86
C ILE A 459 -2.69 -7.05 -0.98
N VAL A 460 -1.86 -6.21 -0.37
CA VAL A 460 -0.82 -6.70 0.55
C VAL A 460 -1.45 -7.35 1.79
N GLU A 461 -2.50 -6.76 2.33
CA GLU A 461 -3.23 -7.33 3.48
C GLU A 461 -3.89 -8.69 3.15
N ALA A 462 -4.28 -8.89 1.88
CA ALA A 462 -4.89 -10.11 1.38
C ALA A 462 -3.91 -11.27 1.17
N VAL A 463 -2.59 -11.00 1.19
CA VAL A 463 -1.57 -12.04 0.95
C VAL A 463 -1.79 -13.25 1.89
N PRO A 464 -1.77 -14.49 1.35
CA PRO A 464 -2.03 -15.70 2.11
C PRO A 464 -1.19 -15.86 3.38
N ASP A 465 -1.74 -16.60 4.34
CA ASP A 465 -1.11 -16.93 5.62
C ASP A 465 -0.66 -15.72 6.47
N GLY A 466 -1.17 -14.51 6.17
CA GLY A 466 -0.78 -13.29 6.86
C GLY A 466 0.67 -12.89 6.59
N ARG A 467 1.23 -13.27 5.42
CA ARG A 467 2.62 -12.98 5.04
C ARG A 467 2.82 -11.59 4.44
N GLY A 468 1.76 -10.87 4.08
CA GLY A 468 1.85 -9.48 3.66
C GLY A 468 2.11 -8.55 4.84
N LEU A 469 3.33 -8.03 4.95
CA LEU A 469 3.71 -7.17 6.06
C LEU A 469 3.11 -5.77 5.94
N GLY A 470 3.07 -5.23 4.72
CA GLY A 470 2.54 -3.90 4.40
C GLY A 470 3.35 -3.14 3.37
N VAL A 471 3.38 -1.81 3.49
CA VAL A 471 3.89 -0.93 2.43
C VAL A 471 4.83 0.14 2.96
N PHE A 472 5.78 0.55 2.13
CA PHE A 472 6.53 1.79 2.24
C PHE A 472 6.18 2.70 1.07
N TYR A 473 5.54 3.84 1.36
CA TYR A 473 5.29 4.86 0.36
C TYR A 473 6.59 5.55 -0.03
N TRP A 474 6.88 5.69 -1.32
CA TRP A 474 8.13 6.27 -1.78
C TRP A 474 8.13 7.80 -1.63
N GLU A 475 9.11 8.31 -0.88
CA GLU A 475 9.42 9.74 -0.73
C GLU A 475 8.20 10.61 -0.37
N ALA A 476 7.49 10.27 0.72
CA ALA A 476 6.29 11.01 1.14
C ALA A 476 6.53 12.50 1.43
N THR A 477 7.77 12.88 1.72
CA THR A 477 8.17 14.23 2.13
C THR A 477 8.86 15.03 1.03
N TRP A 478 9.03 14.47 -0.18
CA TRP A 478 9.83 15.09 -1.22
C TRP A 478 9.02 16.13 -2.01
N THR A 479 8.73 17.26 -1.38
CA THR A 479 8.12 18.43 -2.03
C THR A 479 9.19 19.27 -2.75
N ALA A 480 8.78 20.14 -3.68
CA ALA A 480 9.67 21.14 -4.28
C ALA A 480 10.27 22.06 -3.23
N VAL A 481 11.58 21.91 -3.03
CA VAL A 481 12.39 22.82 -2.23
C VAL A 481 13.68 23.06 -3.01
N THR A 482 14.00 24.34 -3.27
CA THR A 482 15.23 24.70 -3.99
C THR A 482 16.46 24.12 -3.29
N GLY A 483 17.26 23.35 -4.03
CA GLY A 483 18.43 22.66 -3.47
C GLY A 483 18.14 21.26 -2.92
N ASN A 484 16.88 20.79 -2.94
CA ASN A 484 16.45 19.43 -2.58
C ASN A 484 16.18 18.54 -3.80
N GLY A 485 17.02 18.64 -4.83
CA GLY A 485 16.87 17.85 -6.05
C GLY A 485 17.39 16.42 -5.98
N TRP A 486 17.14 15.68 -7.07
CA TRP A 486 17.46 14.26 -7.20
C TRP A 486 18.94 13.97 -7.44
N ASP A 487 19.68 14.90 -8.09
CA ASP A 487 21.08 14.69 -8.44
C ASP A 487 21.99 15.27 -7.35
N PRO A 488 22.74 14.42 -6.61
CA PRO A 488 23.66 14.91 -5.59
C PRO A 488 24.85 15.71 -6.16
N ALA A 489 25.13 15.62 -7.46
CA ALA A 489 26.20 16.38 -8.12
C ALA A 489 25.73 17.73 -8.67
N ASP A 490 24.41 17.98 -8.73
CA ASP A 490 23.82 19.21 -9.24
C ASP A 490 22.86 19.83 -8.22
N ALA A 491 23.32 20.89 -7.53
CA ALA A 491 22.53 21.63 -6.57
C ALA A 491 21.35 22.41 -7.20
N SER A 492 21.33 22.56 -8.53
CA SER A 492 20.23 23.17 -9.27
C SER A 492 19.19 22.15 -9.76
N SER A 493 19.45 20.86 -9.56
CA SER A 493 18.48 19.83 -9.90
C SER A 493 17.18 20.05 -9.12
N GLY A 494 16.05 19.93 -9.82
CA GLY A 494 14.72 19.81 -9.20
C GLY A 494 14.46 18.38 -8.75
N ASN A 495 13.20 18.06 -8.46
CA ASN A 495 12.77 16.68 -8.19
C ASN A 495 11.53 16.32 -9.01
N GLY A 496 11.60 15.23 -9.78
CA GLY A 496 10.48 14.80 -10.63
C GLY A 496 9.41 13.98 -9.89
N TRP A 497 9.34 14.09 -8.57
CA TRP A 497 8.51 13.22 -7.71
C TRP A 497 7.52 13.97 -6.82
N GLU A 498 7.60 15.30 -6.77
CA GLU A 498 6.84 16.15 -5.88
C GLU A 498 5.33 16.00 -6.01
N ASN A 499 4.82 15.78 -7.23
CA ASN A 499 3.39 15.60 -7.47
C ASN A 499 2.86 14.25 -6.96
N GLN A 500 3.74 13.40 -6.44
CA GLN A 500 3.41 12.12 -5.83
C GLN A 500 3.72 12.09 -4.33
N ALA A 501 4.26 13.16 -3.74
CA ALA A 501 4.45 13.25 -2.30
C ALA A 501 3.11 13.15 -1.55
N LEU A 502 3.17 12.93 -0.23
CA LEU A 502 1.99 12.94 0.64
C LEU A 502 1.71 14.32 1.25
N PHE A 503 2.51 15.32 0.90
CA PHE A 503 2.25 16.74 1.15
C PHE A 503 2.01 17.44 -0.19
N GLY A 504 0.99 18.30 -0.25
CA GLY A 504 0.68 19.07 -1.44
C GLY A 504 1.64 20.24 -1.67
N PHE A 505 1.48 20.94 -2.80
CA PHE A 505 2.25 22.15 -3.14
C PHE A 505 1.98 23.33 -2.18
N ASP A 506 0.99 23.21 -1.29
CA ASP A 506 0.74 24.15 -0.20
C ASP A 506 1.33 23.71 1.15
N ASP A 507 2.21 22.71 1.11
CA ASP A 507 2.88 22.01 2.22
C ASP A 507 1.95 21.21 3.13
N LYS A 508 0.66 21.06 2.80
CA LYS A 508 -0.31 20.39 3.67
C LYS A 508 -0.35 18.90 3.41
N ALA A 509 -0.46 18.13 4.49
CA ALA A 509 -0.75 16.71 4.44
C ALA A 509 -1.98 16.41 3.57
N LEU A 510 -1.81 15.50 2.62
CA LEU A 510 -2.85 15.07 1.69
C LEU A 510 -3.73 13.97 2.30
N PRO A 511 -4.99 13.82 1.85
CA PRO A 511 -5.92 12.79 2.33
C PRO A 511 -5.37 11.36 2.29
N ALA A 512 -4.48 11.05 1.34
CA ALA A 512 -3.87 9.72 1.20
C ALA A 512 -3.11 9.28 2.46
N MET A 513 -2.56 10.21 3.25
CA MET A 513 -1.93 9.87 4.53
C MET A 513 -2.89 9.15 5.49
N SER A 514 -4.18 9.46 5.46
CA SER A 514 -5.16 8.87 6.38
C SER A 514 -5.36 7.37 6.15
N VAL A 515 -5.02 6.84 4.96
CA VAL A 515 -5.15 5.42 4.62
C VAL A 515 -4.35 4.54 5.57
N PHE A 516 -3.20 5.00 6.07
CA PHE A 516 -2.35 4.28 7.02
C PHE A 516 -2.97 4.09 8.41
N SER A 517 -4.01 4.86 8.76
CA SER A 517 -4.73 4.67 10.04
C SER A 517 -5.91 3.72 9.92
N HIS A 518 -6.44 3.55 8.70
CA HIS A 518 -7.63 2.74 8.43
C HIS A 518 -7.31 1.26 8.16
N ARG A 519 -6.07 0.95 7.78
CA ARG A 519 -5.53 -0.40 7.57
C ARG A 519 -4.30 -0.63 8.45
#